data_AF-A0A507FIN9-F1
#
_entry.id   AF-A0A507FIN9-F1
#
_cell.length_a   1.000
_cell.length_b   1.000
_cell.length_c   1.000
_cell.angle_alpha   90.00
_cell.angle_beta   90.00
_cell.angle_gamma   90.00
#
_symmetry.space_group_name_H-M   'P 1'
#
loop_
_entity.id
_entity.type
_entity.pdbx_description
1 polymer ?
#
loop_
_entity_poly.entity_id
_entity_poly.type
_entity_poly.pdbx_seq_one_letter_code
_entity_poly.pdbx_strand_id
1 'polypeptide(L)'
;MSASEFCYGVYQGPGGIGSSGWLDYINCRASPPTASSNTNWPPAGCPASPPPVPDLSWSNAGPLSFPSNLDGGYGTPLTQLQAYGIMSLVWVAENSEGNLDGVVPWYKAYSYIQNIGDGRGFTTNIVGFCSGTGDLLVFLQNLQKISPCHPLTKYIPDVRILSDNPALNGNLNGLKGLPQLVLAYGGGPNGDGPIDPAYVEATWKTLTTVGDSGYWGTAMDYSRKYFLSLPISKGQLYDIGLNAGIGGLDTVLRRVTTPPPTPATSGKDAEVKWLLNLQAEWIKYIAETPSINDGQLDRGLMWQHLVDPTKTQKNSKGQIGANNKVPILDFTFPISVNCYGSTLNIQAPKLASTSTVATPSATTRSVPASSSTSTIVSSRVTTTPASSTTVIASPTTTAVITSNCFTAWNPTAAANGYGGGSQVSNKGFNWVANWWTNQEPSVSTDGSWSKVGSCGGTVATSTLQPSTVKTTITSATIAKTSSTTASKNSTTSGNGVSNGASCGTFGMWACNNDCICNYTATAAGNILVWQCSKPDTSCVA
;
A
#
# COMPACT_ATOMS: atom_id res chain seq x y z
N MET A 1 -26.09 -33.77 6.81
CA MET A 1 -26.37 -32.40 6.32
C MET A 1 -25.03 -31.67 6.34
N SER A 2 -24.44 -31.41 5.18
CA SER A 2 -23.20 -30.65 5.09
C SER A 2 -23.46 -29.24 5.61
N ALA A 3 -22.63 -28.77 6.55
CA ALA A 3 -22.67 -27.38 6.97
C ALA A 3 -22.35 -26.51 5.74
N SER A 4 -23.22 -25.56 5.42
CA SER A 4 -22.95 -24.57 4.40
C SER A 4 -21.70 -23.78 4.78
N GLU A 5 -20.64 -23.87 3.99
CA GLU A 5 -19.44 -23.09 4.23
C GLU A 5 -19.70 -21.61 3.92
N PHE A 6 -19.32 -20.72 4.83
CA PHE A 6 -19.37 -19.28 4.62
C PHE A 6 -18.08 -18.82 3.97
N CYS A 7 -18.16 -18.36 2.73
CA CYS A 7 -17.09 -17.66 2.02
C CYS A 7 -17.40 -16.16 2.05
N TYR A 8 -16.39 -15.30 2.19
CA TYR A 8 -16.59 -13.88 1.94
C TYR A 8 -16.77 -13.67 0.43
N GLY A 9 -17.87 -13.03 0.03
CA GLY A 9 -18.17 -12.78 -1.38
C GLY A 9 -17.20 -11.79 -2.05
N VAL A 10 -17.32 -11.68 -3.38
CA VAL A 10 -16.56 -10.78 -4.26
C VAL A 10 -16.58 -9.32 -3.74
N TYR A 11 -15.43 -8.66 -3.70
CA TYR A 11 -15.27 -7.24 -3.33
C TYR A 11 -16.18 -6.39 -4.23
N GLN A 12 -17.01 -5.53 -3.65
CA GLN A 12 -17.91 -4.63 -4.40
C GLN A 12 -17.44 -3.15 -4.37
N GLY A 13 -16.19 -2.87 -3.99
CA GLY A 13 -15.64 -1.50 -3.99
C GLY A 13 -15.23 -0.98 -5.38
N PRO A 14 -14.78 0.28 -5.51
CA PRO A 14 -14.40 0.85 -6.80
C PRO A 14 -13.24 0.09 -7.43
N GLY A 15 -13.34 -0.15 -8.74
CA GLY A 15 -12.47 -1.08 -9.46
C GLY A 15 -13.09 -2.46 -9.69
N GLY A 16 -14.42 -2.59 -9.51
CA GLY A 16 -15.19 -3.80 -9.80
C GLY A 16 -14.77 -4.46 -11.12
N ILE A 17 -13.99 -5.52 -10.98
CA ILE A 17 -13.66 -6.47 -12.02
C ILE A 17 -13.79 -7.83 -11.35
N GLY A 18 -14.46 -8.77 -12.01
CA GLY A 18 -14.56 -10.17 -11.63
C GLY A 18 -13.23 -10.92 -11.69
N SER A 19 -12.19 -10.38 -11.04
CA SER A 19 -10.96 -11.08 -10.70
C SER A 19 -10.88 -11.10 -9.18
N SER A 20 -11.34 -12.18 -8.55
CA SER A 20 -10.44 -13.21 -8.05
C SER A 20 -9.15 -12.81 -7.29
N GLY A 21 -9.02 -11.58 -6.79
CA GLY A 21 -7.85 -11.12 -6.05
C GLY A 21 -7.65 -11.90 -4.74
N TRP A 22 -7.05 -11.28 -3.71
CA TRP A 22 -6.89 -11.92 -2.39
C TRP A 22 -8.21 -12.46 -1.77
N LEU A 23 -9.36 -12.10 -2.32
CA LEU A 23 -10.68 -12.55 -1.91
C LEU A 23 -11.07 -13.97 -2.32
N ASP A 24 -10.62 -14.49 -3.46
CA ASP A 24 -10.90 -15.89 -3.82
C ASP A 24 -10.25 -16.87 -2.84
N TYR A 25 -9.30 -16.36 -2.07
CA TYR A 25 -8.52 -17.09 -1.09
C TYR A 25 -9.06 -16.97 0.35
N ILE A 26 -10.08 -16.14 0.62
CA ILE A 26 -10.70 -16.13 1.97
C ILE A 26 -11.46 -17.44 2.17
N ASN A 27 -10.74 -18.45 2.65
CA ASN A 27 -11.22 -19.81 2.80
C ASN A 27 -12.57 -19.85 3.50
N CYS A 28 -13.46 -20.62 2.89
CA CYS A 28 -14.79 -20.84 3.40
C CYS A 28 -14.69 -21.62 4.72
N ARG A 29 -15.46 -21.21 5.73
CA ARG A 29 -15.48 -21.90 7.04
C ARG A 29 -16.89 -22.35 7.38
N ALA A 30 -16.98 -23.37 8.24
CA ALA A 30 -18.26 -23.85 8.76
C ALA A 30 -19.05 -22.79 9.53
N SER A 31 -18.44 -21.67 9.94
CA SER A 31 -19.13 -20.57 10.62
C SER A 31 -18.64 -19.20 10.16
N PRO A 32 -19.56 -18.25 9.85
CA PRO A 32 -19.21 -16.90 9.47
C PRO A 32 -18.61 -16.11 10.64
N PRO A 33 -17.74 -15.12 10.37
CA PRO A 33 -17.30 -14.18 11.39
C PRO A 33 -18.47 -13.38 11.98
N THR A 34 -18.41 -13.13 13.28
CA THR A 34 -19.45 -12.40 14.01
C THR A 34 -19.17 -10.90 14.03
N ALA A 35 -20.21 -10.10 14.32
CA ALA A 35 -20.04 -8.66 14.46
C ALA A 35 -19.11 -8.33 15.63
N SER A 36 -18.27 -7.31 15.45
CA SER A 36 -17.38 -6.79 16.50
C SER A 36 -18.15 -6.49 17.79
N SER A 37 -17.58 -6.88 18.92
CA SER A 37 -18.13 -6.59 20.25
C SER A 37 -17.97 -5.11 20.65
N ASN A 38 -17.18 -4.35 19.89
CA ASN A 38 -16.93 -2.93 20.15
C ASN A 38 -18.12 -2.05 19.71
N THR A 39 -19.08 -1.89 20.60
CA THR A 39 -20.25 -1.01 20.42
C THR A 39 -19.95 0.47 20.69
N ASN A 40 -18.78 0.78 21.26
CA ASN A 40 -18.36 2.15 21.60
C ASN A 40 -17.60 2.86 20.47
N TRP A 41 -17.51 2.22 19.31
CA TRP A 41 -16.91 2.80 18.12
C TRP A 41 -18.01 3.37 17.21
N PRO A 42 -17.83 4.57 16.61
CA PRO A 42 -16.59 5.35 16.56
C PRO A 42 -16.35 6.21 17.81
N PRO A 43 -15.09 6.56 18.15
CA PRO A 43 -14.78 7.47 19.26
C PRO A 43 -15.46 8.84 19.11
N ALA A 44 -15.64 9.54 20.23
CA ALA A 44 -16.20 10.88 20.22
C ALA A 44 -15.39 11.81 19.29
N GLY A 45 -16.09 12.57 18.45
CA GLY A 45 -15.48 13.47 17.45
C GLY A 45 -15.19 12.81 16.10
N CYS A 46 -15.36 11.50 15.97
CA CYS A 46 -15.28 10.80 14.69
C CYS A 46 -16.64 10.78 13.96
N PRO A 47 -16.65 10.70 12.61
CA PRO A 47 -17.88 10.55 11.85
C PRO A 47 -18.58 9.22 12.19
N ALA A 48 -19.91 9.23 12.26
CA ALA A 48 -20.72 8.06 12.62
C ALA A 48 -20.53 6.86 11.67
N SER A 49 -20.13 7.10 10.43
CA SER A 49 -19.74 6.09 9.45
C SER A 49 -18.56 6.62 8.64
N PRO A 50 -17.36 6.02 8.70
CA PRO A 50 -16.27 6.40 7.82
C PRO A 50 -16.60 5.95 6.39
N PRO A 51 -15.99 6.58 5.38
CA PRO A 51 -16.17 6.18 4.01
C PRO A 51 -15.74 4.70 3.85
N PRO A 52 -16.60 3.84 3.29
CA PRO A 52 -16.25 2.46 3.00
C PRO A 52 -15.30 2.35 1.79
N VAL A 53 -14.88 3.49 1.23
CA VAL A 53 -14.23 3.63 -0.06
C VAL A 53 -12.86 4.28 0.14
N PRO A 54 -11.79 3.75 -0.47
CA PRO A 54 -10.49 4.42 -0.50
C PRO A 54 -10.60 5.84 -1.06
N ASP A 55 -9.87 6.77 -0.47
CA ASP A 55 -9.72 8.11 -1.04
C ASP A 55 -8.89 8.01 -2.33
N LEU A 56 -9.52 8.30 -3.46
CA LEU A 56 -8.89 8.21 -4.78
C LEU A 56 -7.75 9.23 -4.97
N SER A 57 -7.58 10.18 -4.04
CA SER A 57 -6.44 11.10 -4.03
C SER A 57 -5.16 10.50 -3.44
N TRP A 58 -5.25 9.37 -2.74
CA TRP A 58 -4.05 8.68 -2.24
C TRP A 58 -3.21 8.13 -3.40
N SER A 59 -1.90 8.09 -3.18
CA SER A 59 -0.98 7.47 -4.14
C SER A 59 -1.12 5.94 -4.08
N ASN A 60 -0.79 5.27 -5.17
CA ASN A 60 -0.67 3.82 -5.18
C ASN A 60 0.63 3.40 -4.49
N ALA A 61 0.63 2.20 -3.90
CA ALA A 61 1.85 1.59 -3.40
C ALA A 61 2.78 1.22 -4.57
N GLY A 62 4.09 1.23 -4.30
CA GLY A 62 5.13 0.88 -5.24
C GLY A 62 6.35 0.26 -4.55
N PRO A 63 7.41 -0.06 -5.32
CA PRO A 63 8.59 -0.79 -4.83
C PRO A 63 9.33 -0.14 -3.66
N LEU A 64 9.15 1.17 -3.47
CA LEU A 64 9.78 1.98 -2.42
C LEU A 64 8.76 2.54 -1.42
N SER A 65 7.55 1.97 -1.35
CA SER A 65 6.51 2.39 -0.40
C SER A 65 6.79 1.91 1.02
N PHE A 66 7.90 2.37 1.58
CA PHE A 66 8.30 2.23 2.97
C PHE A 66 8.94 3.55 3.45
N PRO A 67 9.09 3.78 4.76
CA PRO A 67 9.65 5.02 5.28
C PRO A 67 11.01 5.33 4.65
N SER A 68 11.20 6.56 4.18
CA SER A 68 12.47 6.99 3.57
C SER A 68 13.63 7.00 4.57
N ASN A 69 13.32 7.08 5.86
CA ASN A 69 14.23 7.05 7.00
C ASN A 69 14.12 5.74 7.80
N LEU A 70 13.85 4.62 7.12
CA LEU A 70 13.77 3.31 7.75
C LEU A 70 15.06 3.03 8.54
N ASP A 71 14.89 2.57 9.78
CA ASP A 71 16.02 2.25 10.65
C ASP A 71 16.93 1.22 9.98
N GLY A 72 18.20 1.57 9.81
CA GLY A 72 19.21 0.73 9.15
C GLY A 72 20.09 -0.06 10.12
N GLY A 73 19.86 -0.02 11.43
CA GLY A 73 20.68 -0.75 12.41
C GLY A 73 22.09 -0.15 12.57
N TYR A 74 23.10 -1.00 12.69
CA TYR A 74 24.49 -0.58 12.88
C TYR A 74 25.17 -0.08 11.59
N GLY A 75 26.05 0.91 11.72
CA GLY A 75 26.85 1.43 10.62
C GLY A 75 26.06 2.37 9.70
N THR A 76 26.46 2.42 8.42
CA THR A 76 25.79 3.27 7.43
C THR A 76 24.32 2.88 7.28
N PRO A 77 23.38 3.85 7.28
CA PRO A 77 21.97 3.59 7.03
C PRO A 77 21.76 2.88 5.68
N LEU A 78 20.77 1.98 5.64
CA LEU A 78 20.39 1.30 4.40
C LEU A 78 19.87 2.33 3.40
N THR A 79 20.31 2.23 2.15
CA THR A 79 19.66 2.93 1.05
C THR A 79 18.27 2.33 0.79
N GLN A 80 17.37 3.10 0.17
CA GLN A 80 16.06 2.58 -0.21
C GLN A 80 16.15 1.35 -1.14
N LEU A 81 17.15 1.32 -2.05
CA LEU A 81 17.36 0.17 -2.92
C LEU A 81 17.83 -1.07 -2.15
N GLN A 82 18.62 -0.90 -1.09
CA GLN A 82 19.01 -2.00 -0.20
C GLN A 82 17.82 -2.54 0.59
N ALA A 83 16.97 -1.67 1.14
CA ALA A 83 15.74 -2.08 1.80
C ALA A 83 14.79 -2.82 0.83
N TYR A 84 14.66 -2.32 -0.41
CA TYR A 84 13.94 -3.01 -1.47
C TYR A 84 14.54 -4.38 -1.80
N GLY A 85 15.87 -4.51 -1.83
CA GLY A 85 16.55 -5.80 -2.03
C GLY A 85 16.19 -6.82 -0.96
N ILE A 86 16.18 -6.41 0.31
CA ILE A 86 15.74 -7.24 1.44
C ILE A 86 14.28 -7.69 1.25
N MET A 87 13.37 -6.73 1.01
CA MET A 87 11.95 -7.05 0.83
C MET A 87 11.69 -7.95 -0.39
N SER A 88 12.47 -7.79 -1.45
CA SER A 88 12.36 -8.62 -2.66
C SER A 88 12.76 -10.06 -2.40
N LEU A 89 13.86 -10.31 -1.66
CA LEU A 89 14.30 -11.67 -1.34
C LEU A 89 13.34 -12.37 -0.39
N VAL A 90 12.80 -11.64 0.60
CA VAL A 90 11.75 -12.17 1.46
C VAL A 90 10.52 -12.52 0.62
N TRP A 91 10.07 -11.62 -0.26
CA TRP A 91 8.92 -11.89 -1.13
C TRP A 91 9.10 -13.15 -1.99
N VAL A 92 10.28 -13.30 -2.60
CA VAL A 92 10.64 -14.47 -3.39
C VAL A 92 10.48 -15.74 -2.56
N ALA A 93 10.92 -15.73 -1.31
CA ALA A 93 10.79 -16.90 -0.44
C ALA A 93 9.34 -17.16 0.01
N GLU A 94 8.56 -16.12 0.30
CA GLU A 94 7.22 -16.26 0.87
C GLU A 94 6.12 -16.57 -0.16
N ASN A 95 6.23 -16.04 -1.39
CA ASN A 95 5.10 -15.95 -2.32
C ASN A 95 5.40 -16.58 -3.68
N SER A 96 6.29 -17.58 -3.76
CA SER A 96 6.88 -18.23 -4.96
C SER A 96 5.92 -18.58 -6.13
N GLU A 97 5.27 -17.58 -6.72
CA GLU A 97 4.25 -17.67 -7.76
C GLU A 97 4.60 -16.69 -8.89
N GLY A 98 4.52 -17.17 -10.13
CA GLY A 98 4.52 -16.33 -11.33
C GLY A 98 5.87 -15.73 -11.75
N ASN A 99 5.84 -15.04 -12.89
CA ASN A 99 6.99 -14.40 -13.53
C ASN A 99 7.45 -13.16 -12.74
N LEU A 100 8.15 -13.36 -11.62
CA LEU A 100 8.70 -12.27 -10.77
C LEU A 100 10.03 -11.71 -11.32
N ASP A 101 10.37 -12.01 -12.58
CA ASP A 101 11.50 -11.40 -13.28
C ASP A 101 11.27 -9.90 -13.43
N GLY A 102 12.26 -9.09 -13.04
CA GLY A 102 12.12 -7.64 -13.04
C GLY A 102 11.93 -7.05 -11.64
N VAL A 103 10.96 -6.16 -11.50
CA VAL A 103 10.69 -5.45 -10.24
C VAL A 103 9.71 -6.26 -9.41
N VAL A 104 10.14 -6.69 -8.23
CA VAL A 104 9.36 -7.58 -7.35
C VAL A 104 8.22 -6.80 -6.67
N PRO A 105 6.97 -7.26 -6.79
CA PRO A 105 5.79 -6.51 -6.37
C PRO A 105 5.42 -6.70 -4.89
N TRP A 106 6.41 -6.69 -3.99
CA TRP A 106 6.19 -7.00 -2.56
C TRP A 106 5.13 -6.10 -1.89
N TYR A 107 5.02 -4.87 -2.36
CA TYR A 107 4.09 -3.85 -1.88
C TYR A 107 2.62 -4.20 -2.16
N LYS A 108 2.34 -5.10 -3.12
CA LYS A 108 0.95 -5.52 -3.39
C LYS A 108 0.32 -6.31 -2.23
N ALA A 109 1.13 -6.84 -1.31
CA ALA A 109 0.61 -7.54 -0.13
C ALA A 109 0.16 -6.62 1.01
N TYR A 110 0.23 -5.29 0.88
CA TYR A 110 -0.42 -4.43 1.88
C TYR A 110 -1.90 -4.76 2.03
N SER A 111 -2.59 -5.06 0.93
CA SER A 111 -3.99 -5.48 0.92
C SER A 111 -4.17 -6.97 1.18
N TYR A 112 -3.11 -7.76 1.35
CA TYR A 112 -3.25 -9.20 1.58
C TYR A 112 -4.10 -9.42 2.83
N ILE A 113 -5.11 -10.28 2.71
CA ILE A 113 -5.85 -10.80 3.86
C ILE A 113 -6.45 -12.14 3.51
N GLN A 114 -6.06 -13.14 4.28
CA GLN A 114 -6.55 -14.50 4.10
C GLN A 114 -6.64 -15.19 5.45
N ASN A 115 -7.58 -16.12 5.58
CA ASN A 115 -7.46 -17.12 6.61
C ASN A 115 -6.97 -18.42 5.97
N ILE A 116 -5.68 -18.73 6.12
CA ILE A 116 -5.05 -19.87 5.44
C ILE A 116 -5.33 -21.22 6.10
N GLY A 117 -6.14 -21.27 7.16
CA GLY A 117 -6.55 -22.53 7.79
C GLY A 117 -5.55 -23.11 8.78
N ASP A 118 -4.47 -22.40 9.09
CA ASP A 118 -3.37 -22.85 9.95
C ASP A 118 -3.57 -22.56 11.46
N GLY A 119 -4.76 -22.08 11.83
CA GLY A 119 -5.10 -21.77 13.22
C GLY A 119 -4.61 -20.40 13.71
N ARG A 120 -4.05 -19.53 12.87
CA ARG A 120 -3.68 -18.16 13.30
C ARG A 120 -4.78 -17.10 13.10
N GLY A 121 -5.88 -17.47 12.46
CA GLY A 121 -7.00 -16.60 12.16
C GLY A 121 -6.82 -15.91 10.81
N PHE A 122 -7.17 -14.63 10.69
CA PHE A 122 -6.80 -13.86 9.51
C PHE A 122 -5.34 -13.49 9.56
N THR A 123 -4.61 -13.78 8.48
CA THR A 123 -3.25 -13.37 8.16
C THR A 123 -3.33 -12.23 7.14
N THR A 124 -2.65 -11.10 7.38
CA THR A 124 -2.79 -9.90 6.55
C THR A 124 -1.49 -9.10 6.43
N ASN A 125 -1.43 -8.19 5.45
CA ASN A 125 -0.32 -7.24 5.26
C ASN A 125 0.97 -7.91 4.75
N ILE A 126 2.02 -7.13 4.49
CA ILE A 126 3.25 -7.53 3.79
C ILE A 126 4.12 -8.58 4.51
N VAL A 127 3.83 -8.88 5.77
CA VAL A 127 4.53 -9.89 6.59
C VAL A 127 3.59 -10.91 7.21
N GLY A 128 2.29 -10.85 6.91
CA GLY A 128 1.32 -11.79 7.45
C GLY A 128 1.02 -11.62 8.94
N PHE A 129 0.69 -10.41 9.38
CA PHE A 129 0.16 -10.16 10.72
C PHE A 129 -1.09 -11.00 10.96
N CYS A 130 -1.19 -11.71 12.09
CA CYS A 130 -2.34 -12.58 12.35
C CYS A 130 -3.23 -12.10 13.51
N SER A 131 -4.54 -12.30 13.37
CA SER A 131 -5.52 -11.94 14.40
C SER A 131 -5.37 -12.72 15.70
N GLY A 132 -4.72 -13.90 15.67
CA GLY A 132 -4.48 -14.75 16.83
C GLY A 132 -3.05 -14.72 17.39
N THR A 133 -2.14 -13.91 16.85
CA THR A 133 -0.70 -13.93 17.24
C THR A 133 -0.17 -12.61 17.82
N GLY A 134 -1.02 -11.59 17.94
CA GLY A 134 -0.72 -10.33 18.65
C GLY A 134 -0.06 -9.25 17.82
N ASP A 135 0.64 -9.60 16.76
CA ASP A 135 1.16 -8.67 15.78
C ASP A 135 0.07 -7.82 15.07
N LEU A 136 -1.08 -8.41 14.72
CA LEU A 136 -2.21 -7.63 14.20
C LEU A 136 -2.75 -6.66 15.26
N LEU A 137 -2.74 -7.02 16.54
CA LEU A 137 -3.15 -6.13 17.63
C LEU A 137 -2.21 -4.92 17.71
N VAL A 138 -0.90 -5.14 17.66
CA VAL A 138 0.10 -4.05 17.69
C VAL A 138 -0.08 -3.13 16.47
N PHE A 139 -0.31 -3.68 15.29
CA PHE A 139 -0.65 -2.91 14.09
C PHE A 139 -1.87 -2.02 14.30
N LEU A 140 -3.00 -2.58 14.78
CA LEU A 140 -4.22 -1.81 14.99
C LEU A 140 -4.05 -0.73 16.08
N GLN A 141 -3.26 -0.99 17.12
CA GLN A 141 -2.94 0.00 18.15
C GLN A 141 -2.07 1.15 17.61
N ASN A 142 -1.09 0.84 16.76
CA ASN A 142 -0.28 1.86 16.08
C ASN A 142 -1.15 2.68 15.13
N LEU A 143 -2.03 2.03 14.38
CA LEU A 143 -2.99 2.69 13.49
C LEU A 143 -3.93 3.62 14.26
N GLN A 144 -4.44 3.20 15.42
CA GLN A 144 -5.27 4.05 16.28
C GLN A 144 -4.54 5.30 16.79
N LYS A 145 -3.24 5.19 17.09
CA LYS A 145 -2.43 6.35 17.51
C LYS A 145 -2.23 7.35 16.37
N ILE A 146 -2.14 6.88 15.13
CA ILE A 146 -1.95 7.71 13.94
C ILE A 146 -3.28 8.33 13.48
N SER A 147 -4.32 7.50 13.40
CA SER A 147 -5.66 7.86 12.91
C SER A 147 -6.73 7.24 13.82
N PRO A 148 -7.14 7.93 14.90
CA PRO A 148 -8.10 7.41 15.88
C PRO A 148 -9.47 7.04 15.30
N CYS A 149 -9.88 7.71 14.22
CA CYS A 149 -11.15 7.47 13.54
C CYS A 149 -11.06 6.39 12.44
N HIS A 150 -9.90 5.78 12.23
CA HIS A 150 -9.72 4.79 11.17
C HIS A 150 -10.63 3.56 11.41
N PRO A 151 -11.44 3.09 10.45
CA PRO A 151 -12.42 2.01 10.64
C PRO A 151 -11.85 0.70 11.19
N LEU A 152 -10.64 0.32 10.79
CA LEU A 152 -9.95 -0.87 11.34
C LEU A 152 -9.75 -0.83 12.87
N THR A 153 -9.69 0.35 13.50
CA THR A 153 -9.51 0.48 14.95
C THR A 153 -10.71 -0.08 15.74
N LYS A 154 -11.86 -0.25 15.09
CA LYS A 154 -13.05 -0.91 15.67
C LYS A 154 -12.72 -2.30 16.22
N TYR A 155 -11.85 -3.05 15.55
CA TYR A 155 -11.56 -4.46 15.85
C TYR A 155 -10.55 -4.67 16.99
N ILE A 156 -9.97 -3.61 17.57
CA ILE A 156 -8.94 -3.73 18.62
C ILE A 156 -9.39 -4.61 19.80
N PRO A 157 -10.60 -4.46 20.37
CA PRO A 157 -11.02 -5.31 21.49
C PRO A 157 -11.15 -6.79 21.11
N ASP A 158 -11.71 -7.08 19.94
CA ASP A 158 -11.92 -8.45 19.47
C ASP A 158 -10.58 -9.13 19.13
N VAL A 159 -9.69 -8.45 18.41
CA VAL A 159 -8.35 -8.97 18.09
C VAL A 159 -7.52 -9.18 19.36
N ARG A 160 -7.67 -8.32 20.38
CA ARG A 160 -7.04 -8.55 21.69
C ARG A 160 -7.51 -9.85 22.34
N ILE A 161 -8.82 -10.07 22.40
CA ILE A 161 -9.38 -11.29 22.98
C ILE A 161 -8.87 -12.54 22.26
N LEU A 162 -8.81 -12.50 20.93
CA LEU A 162 -8.31 -13.60 20.11
C LEU A 162 -6.81 -13.85 20.33
N SER A 163 -6.01 -12.79 20.38
CA SER A 163 -4.56 -12.87 20.57
C SER A 163 -4.16 -13.31 21.98
N ASP A 164 -4.87 -12.87 23.02
CA ASP A 164 -4.50 -13.14 24.41
C ASP A 164 -4.94 -14.54 24.86
N ASN A 165 -5.71 -15.26 24.03
CA ASN A 165 -6.27 -16.56 24.38
C ASN A 165 -5.97 -17.62 23.32
N PRO A 166 -4.93 -18.45 23.53
CA PRO A 166 -4.58 -19.54 22.62
C PRO A 166 -5.72 -20.55 22.34
N ALA A 167 -6.70 -20.69 23.25
CA ALA A 167 -7.86 -21.55 23.02
C ALA A 167 -8.82 -20.99 21.95
N LEU A 168 -8.66 -19.73 21.56
CA LEU A 168 -9.40 -19.06 20.49
C LEU A 168 -8.60 -18.95 19.19
N ASN A 169 -7.43 -19.59 19.10
CA ASN A 169 -6.62 -19.61 17.89
C ASN A 169 -7.45 -20.07 16.67
N GLY A 170 -7.41 -19.27 15.61
CA GLY A 170 -8.16 -19.52 14.38
C GLY A 170 -9.61 -19.05 14.39
N ASN A 171 -10.13 -18.60 15.54
CA ASN A 171 -11.46 -18.03 15.67
C ASN A 171 -11.51 -16.63 15.02
N LEU A 172 -12.67 -16.29 14.46
CA LEU A 172 -12.94 -15.04 13.74
C LEU A 172 -14.06 -14.21 14.41
N ASN A 173 -14.38 -14.52 15.66
CA ASN A 173 -15.36 -13.79 16.43
C ASN A 173 -15.02 -12.29 16.47
N GLY A 174 -16.01 -11.45 16.20
CA GLY A 174 -15.86 -10.01 16.15
C GLY A 174 -15.26 -9.45 14.86
N LEU A 175 -14.81 -10.28 13.92
CA LEU A 175 -14.04 -9.84 12.74
C LEU A 175 -14.88 -9.67 11.46
N LYS A 176 -16.22 -9.68 11.55
CA LYS A 176 -17.09 -9.40 10.39
C LYS A 176 -16.76 -8.02 9.81
N GLY A 177 -16.48 -7.97 8.51
CA GLY A 177 -16.12 -6.74 7.78
C GLY A 177 -14.62 -6.41 7.77
N LEU A 178 -13.78 -7.09 8.57
CA LEU A 178 -12.34 -6.81 8.63
C LEU A 178 -11.65 -6.98 7.26
N PRO A 179 -11.89 -8.07 6.49
CA PRO A 179 -11.25 -8.22 5.19
C PRO A 179 -11.59 -7.12 4.19
N GLN A 180 -12.84 -6.66 4.16
CA GLN A 180 -13.28 -5.58 3.28
C GLN A 180 -12.54 -4.28 3.58
N LEU A 181 -12.31 -3.99 4.86
CA LEU A 181 -11.59 -2.81 5.30
C LEU A 181 -10.08 -2.93 5.05
N VAL A 182 -9.48 -4.10 5.22
CA VAL A 182 -8.08 -4.30 4.83
C VAL A 182 -7.90 -4.04 3.33
N LEU A 183 -8.78 -4.60 2.49
CA LEU A 183 -8.71 -4.37 1.04
C LEU A 183 -8.92 -2.89 0.70
N ALA A 184 -9.94 -2.26 1.28
CA ALA A 184 -10.25 -0.86 0.99
C ALA A 184 -9.09 0.09 1.35
N TYR A 185 -8.38 -0.16 2.46
CA TYR A 185 -7.34 0.75 2.95
C TYR A 185 -5.92 0.31 2.55
N GLY A 186 -5.74 -0.94 2.10
CA GLY A 186 -4.46 -1.54 1.72
C GLY A 186 -4.12 -1.55 0.24
N GLY A 187 -4.93 -0.91 -0.63
CA GLY A 187 -4.66 -0.85 -2.09
C GLY A 187 -5.59 -1.70 -2.97
N GLY A 188 -6.72 -2.16 -2.44
CA GLY A 188 -7.76 -2.90 -3.18
C GLY A 188 -7.49 -4.40 -3.34
N PRO A 189 -8.33 -5.12 -4.11
CA PRO A 189 -8.26 -6.59 -4.27
C PRO A 189 -6.91 -7.16 -4.71
N ASN A 190 -6.13 -6.38 -5.46
CA ASN A 190 -4.87 -6.80 -6.07
C ASN A 190 -3.67 -5.95 -5.60
N GLY A 191 -3.86 -5.01 -4.66
CA GLY A 191 -2.80 -4.11 -4.19
C GLY A 191 -2.34 -3.05 -5.20
N ASP A 192 -3.07 -2.86 -6.30
CA ASP A 192 -2.73 -1.93 -7.39
C ASP A 192 -3.40 -0.54 -7.26
N GLY A 193 -4.28 -0.38 -6.27
CA GLY A 193 -5.06 0.83 -6.04
C GLY A 193 -4.43 1.83 -5.06
N PRO A 194 -5.11 2.96 -4.82
CA PRO A 194 -4.75 3.94 -3.80
C PRO A 194 -4.67 3.29 -2.42
N ILE A 195 -3.64 3.63 -1.64
CA ILE A 195 -3.39 3.07 -0.31
C ILE A 195 -3.38 4.16 0.76
N ASP A 196 -3.98 3.88 1.92
CA ASP A 196 -4.01 4.84 3.03
C ASP A 196 -2.60 5.05 3.60
N PRO A 197 -2.06 6.29 3.61
CA PRO A 197 -0.75 6.58 4.21
C PRO A 197 -0.68 6.22 5.71
N ALA A 198 -1.78 6.35 6.47
CA ALA A 198 -1.81 5.96 7.88
C ALA A 198 -1.72 4.44 8.04
N TYR A 199 -2.31 3.67 7.12
CA TYR A 199 -2.19 2.21 7.06
C TYR A 199 -0.74 1.80 6.81
N VAL A 200 -0.07 2.42 5.82
CA VAL A 200 1.36 2.18 5.53
C VAL A 200 2.25 2.55 6.72
N GLU A 201 2.03 3.73 7.33
CA GLU A 201 2.80 4.16 8.50
C GLU A 201 2.62 3.21 9.68
N ALA A 202 1.39 2.74 9.95
CA ALA A 202 1.11 1.78 11.00
C ALA A 202 1.81 0.43 10.77
N THR A 203 1.85 -0.04 9.51
CA THR A 203 2.58 -1.26 9.13
C THR A 203 4.04 -1.13 9.53
N TRP A 204 4.71 -0.06 9.09
CA TRP A 204 6.14 0.10 9.33
C TRP A 204 6.46 0.41 10.78
N LYS A 205 5.65 1.19 11.51
CA LYS A 205 5.83 1.36 12.96
C LYS A 205 5.78 0.03 13.72
N THR A 206 4.92 -0.88 13.28
CA THR A 206 4.82 -2.22 13.84
C THR A 206 6.09 -3.01 13.53
N LEU A 207 6.48 -3.07 12.25
CA LEU A 207 7.69 -3.76 11.82
C LEU A 207 8.98 -3.23 12.47
N THR A 208 9.08 -1.93 12.75
CA THR A 208 10.28 -1.32 13.34
C THR A 208 10.31 -1.36 14.87
N THR A 209 9.29 -1.91 15.52
CA THR A 209 9.32 -2.12 16.99
C THR A 209 10.39 -3.17 17.34
N VAL A 210 10.98 -3.13 18.53
CA VAL A 210 11.83 -4.23 19.01
C VAL A 210 10.96 -5.23 19.78
N GLY A 211 11.02 -6.50 19.40
CA GLY A 211 10.22 -7.60 19.97
C GLY A 211 9.52 -8.44 18.91
N ASP A 212 8.59 -9.29 19.36
CA ASP A 212 7.99 -10.37 18.57
C ASP A 212 7.22 -9.90 17.32
N SER A 213 6.58 -8.72 17.36
CA SER A 213 5.82 -8.17 16.22
C SER A 213 6.67 -7.32 15.28
N GLY A 214 7.90 -6.99 15.68
CA GLY A 214 8.72 -5.96 15.06
C GLY A 214 9.94 -6.51 14.35
N TYR A 215 9.79 -7.64 13.66
CA TYR A 215 10.80 -8.35 12.87
C TYR A 215 11.97 -7.49 12.35
N TRP A 216 11.68 -6.36 11.69
CA TRP A 216 12.70 -5.43 11.20
C TRP A 216 13.45 -4.74 12.34
N GLY A 217 12.74 -4.11 13.27
CA GLY A 217 13.33 -3.44 14.44
C GLY A 217 14.20 -4.38 15.27
N THR A 218 13.75 -5.62 15.49
CA THR A 218 14.53 -6.65 16.19
C THR A 218 15.80 -7.04 15.42
N ALA A 219 15.71 -7.21 14.10
CA ALA A 219 16.88 -7.47 13.26
C ALA A 219 17.89 -6.33 13.30
N MET A 220 17.43 -5.07 13.29
CA MET A 220 18.28 -3.89 13.40
C MET A 220 18.90 -3.76 14.80
N ASP A 221 18.18 -4.14 15.86
CA ASP A 221 18.74 -4.21 17.22
C ASP A 221 19.85 -5.26 17.32
N TYR A 222 19.66 -6.43 16.74
CA TYR A 222 20.71 -7.44 16.63
C TYR A 222 21.91 -6.98 15.80
N SER A 223 21.68 -6.24 14.71
CA SER A 223 22.74 -5.60 13.94
C SER A 223 23.59 -4.67 14.80
N ARG A 224 23.00 -3.88 15.71
CA ARG A 224 23.74 -3.06 16.68
C ARG A 224 24.49 -3.89 17.69
N LYS A 225 23.84 -4.89 18.27
CA LYS A 225 24.44 -5.78 19.28
C LYS A 225 25.71 -6.48 18.78
N TYR A 226 25.73 -6.88 17.51
CA TYR A 226 26.81 -7.65 16.90
C TYR A 226 27.69 -6.83 15.93
N PHE A 227 27.55 -5.51 15.91
CA PHE A 227 28.31 -4.61 15.02
C PHE A 227 28.23 -4.99 13.53
N LEU A 228 27.04 -5.38 13.05
CA LEU A 228 26.83 -5.86 11.69
C LEU A 228 26.44 -4.72 10.76
N SER A 229 27.39 -4.24 9.94
CA SER A 229 27.15 -3.09 9.05
C SER A 229 26.73 -3.49 7.63
N LEU A 230 26.94 -4.75 7.22
CA LEU A 230 26.58 -5.20 5.87
C LEU A 230 25.05 -5.27 5.71
N PRO A 231 24.51 -4.76 4.58
CA PRO A 231 23.10 -4.92 4.24
C PRO A 231 22.63 -6.37 4.25
N ILE A 232 23.42 -7.29 3.67
CA ILE A 232 23.05 -8.71 3.61
C ILE A 232 22.87 -9.35 5.00
N SER A 233 23.68 -8.96 5.98
CA SER A 233 23.56 -9.42 7.38
C SER A 233 22.23 -8.99 7.99
N LYS A 234 21.85 -7.72 7.77
CA LYS A 234 20.59 -7.13 8.27
C LYS A 234 19.38 -7.80 7.62
N GLY A 235 19.45 -8.04 6.31
CA GLY A 235 18.44 -8.76 5.56
C GLY A 235 18.24 -10.19 6.05
N GLN A 236 19.33 -10.92 6.29
CA GLN A 236 19.26 -12.29 6.80
C GLN A 236 18.64 -12.37 8.20
N LEU A 237 18.99 -11.44 9.10
CA LEU A 237 18.39 -11.39 10.44
C LEU A 237 16.88 -11.14 10.37
N TYR A 238 16.46 -10.21 9.51
CA TYR A 238 15.05 -9.92 9.27
C TYR A 238 14.32 -11.15 8.71
N ASP A 239 14.91 -11.81 7.71
CA ASP A 239 14.35 -12.99 7.06
C ASP A 239 14.16 -14.17 8.04
N ILE A 240 15.18 -14.48 8.85
CA ILE A 240 15.10 -15.53 9.87
C ILE A 240 14.05 -15.17 10.93
N GLY A 241 14.07 -13.92 11.42
CA GLY A 241 13.10 -13.45 12.42
C GLY A 241 11.67 -13.51 11.91
N LEU A 242 11.44 -13.20 10.63
CA LEU A 242 10.14 -13.31 10.00
C LEU A 242 9.72 -14.79 9.84
N ASN A 243 10.61 -15.65 9.38
CA ASN A 243 10.27 -17.04 9.08
C ASN A 243 10.12 -17.93 10.31
N ALA A 244 11.03 -17.82 11.27
CA ALA A 244 11.07 -18.65 12.47
C ALA A 244 10.50 -17.96 13.71
N GLY A 245 10.03 -16.72 13.57
CA GLY A 245 9.75 -15.84 14.70
C GLY A 245 11.03 -15.37 15.41
N ILE A 246 10.89 -14.40 16.30
CA ILE A 246 12.03 -13.86 17.06
C ILE A 246 12.67 -14.92 17.97
N GLY A 247 11.86 -15.79 18.59
CA GLY A 247 12.41 -16.90 19.39
C GLY A 247 13.25 -17.91 18.58
N GLY A 248 12.91 -18.12 17.30
CA GLY A 248 13.71 -18.89 16.36
C GLY A 248 15.03 -18.20 16.03
N LEU A 249 14.97 -16.91 15.69
CA LEU A 249 16.15 -16.07 15.47
C LEU A 249 17.10 -16.09 16.67
N ASP A 250 16.58 -15.91 17.89
CA ASP A 250 17.35 -15.97 19.14
C ASP A 250 18.06 -17.33 19.30
N THR A 251 17.37 -18.41 18.94
CA THR A 251 17.90 -19.76 19.02
C THR A 251 19.04 -19.97 18.03
N VAL A 252 18.89 -19.53 16.79
CA VAL A 252 19.94 -19.59 15.77
C VAL A 252 21.15 -18.75 16.19
N LEU A 253 20.93 -17.52 16.67
CA LEU A 253 21.99 -16.62 17.13
C LEU A 253 22.81 -17.21 18.28
N ARG A 254 22.17 -17.91 19.24
CA ARG A 254 22.87 -18.58 20.35
C ARG A 254 23.76 -19.75 19.90
N ARG A 255 23.51 -20.32 18.73
CA ARG A 255 24.30 -21.42 18.18
C ARG A 255 25.53 -20.94 17.39
N VAL A 256 25.60 -19.65 17.06
CA VAL A 256 26.76 -19.06 16.36
C VAL A 256 27.97 -19.08 17.29
N THR A 257 29.02 -19.81 16.89
CA THR A 257 30.27 -19.96 17.65
C THR A 257 31.37 -19.04 17.15
N THR A 258 31.24 -18.55 15.91
CA THR A 258 32.14 -17.54 15.34
C THR A 258 31.93 -16.22 16.09
N PRO A 259 32.99 -15.56 16.58
CA PRO A 259 32.85 -14.25 17.22
C PRO A 259 32.26 -13.21 16.26
N PRO A 260 31.36 -12.31 16.74
CA PRO A 260 30.88 -11.20 15.94
C PRO A 260 32.04 -10.25 15.57
N PRO A 261 31.90 -9.45 14.50
CA PRO A 261 32.86 -8.42 14.19
C PRO A 261 32.96 -7.40 15.33
N THR A 262 34.07 -6.66 15.33
CA THR A 262 34.25 -5.45 16.15
C THR A 262 33.93 -4.22 15.31
N PRO A 263 33.81 -3.01 15.88
CA PRO A 263 33.71 -1.79 15.09
C PRO A 263 34.80 -1.64 14.01
N ALA A 264 36.03 -2.12 14.28
CA ALA A 264 37.14 -2.04 13.32
C ALA A 264 37.07 -3.10 12.20
N THR A 265 36.36 -4.20 12.44
CA THR A 265 36.24 -5.34 11.52
C THR A 265 34.84 -5.53 10.94
N SER A 266 33.89 -4.67 11.31
CA SER A 266 32.55 -4.57 10.75
C SER A 266 32.62 -4.24 9.26
N GLY A 267 31.74 -4.85 8.46
CA GLY A 267 31.72 -4.66 7.01
C GLY A 267 32.82 -5.39 6.25
N LYS A 268 33.61 -6.23 6.92
CA LYS A 268 34.78 -6.95 6.37
C LYS A 268 34.65 -8.45 6.58
N ASP A 269 35.72 -9.20 6.29
CA ASP A 269 35.79 -10.67 6.38
C ASP A 269 35.30 -11.25 7.72
N ALA A 270 35.51 -10.55 8.84
CA ALA A 270 35.04 -11.01 10.14
C ALA A 270 33.50 -11.10 10.19
N GLU A 271 32.81 -10.11 9.62
CA GLU A 271 31.36 -10.11 9.54
C GLU A 271 30.85 -11.18 8.57
N VAL A 272 31.51 -11.36 7.41
CA VAL A 272 31.16 -12.40 6.43
C VAL A 272 31.31 -13.80 7.04
N LYS A 273 32.39 -14.07 7.79
CA LYS A 273 32.60 -15.35 8.49
C LYS A 273 31.52 -15.58 9.55
N TRP A 274 31.18 -14.55 10.32
CA TRP A 274 30.10 -14.62 11.30
C TRP A 274 28.75 -14.94 10.63
N LEU A 275 28.43 -14.26 9.54
CA LEU A 275 27.19 -14.46 8.78
C LEU A 275 27.11 -15.87 8.17
N LEU A 276 28.20 -16.40 7.62
CA LEU A 276 28.23 -17.77 7.10
C LEU A 276 28.01 -18.81 8.21
N ASN A 277 28.50 -18.56 9.43
CA ASN A 277 28.18 -19.41 10.57
C ASN A 277 26.70 -19.30 10.97
N LEU A 278 26.12 -18.09 11.00
CA LEU A 278 24.69 -17.88 11.22
C LEU A 278 23.85 -18.66 10.20
N GLN A 279 24.18 -18.56 8.92
CA GLN A 279 23.48 -19.25 7.84
C GLN A 279 23.60 -20.77 7.93
N ALA A 280 24.77 -21.28 8.34
CA ALA A 280 24.93 -22.70 8.60
C ALA A 280 24.06 -23.19 9.78
N GLU A 281 23.98 -22.42 10.86
CA GLU A 281 23.09 -22.74 11.99
C GLU A 281 21.61 -22.58 11.65
N TRP A 282 21.27 -21.63 10.78
CA TRP A 282 19.92 -21.48 10.25
C TRP A 282 19.47 -22.70 9.43
N ILE A 283 20.30 -23.16 8.50
CA ILE A 283 20.03 -24.36 7.70
C ILE A 283 19.86 -25.60 8.59
N LYS A 284 20.68 -25.75 9.64
CA LYS A 284 20.52 -26.83 10.63
C LYS A 284 19.20 -26.70 11.39
N TYR A 285 18.87 -25.49 11.84
CA TYR A 285 17.63 -25.24 12.57
C TYR A 285 16.39 -25.58 11.73
N ILE A 286 16.37 -25.24 10.44
CA ILE A 286 15.32 -25.67 9.50
C ILE A 286 15.21 -27.20 9.45
N ALA A 287 16.35 -27.89 9.28
CA ALA A 287 16.37 -29.34 9.18
C ALA A 287 15.91 -30.06 10.47
N GLU A 288 16.17 -29.45 11.63
CA GLU A 288 15.81 -29.96 12.95
C GLU A 288 14.37 -29.61 13.38
N THR A 289 13.70 -28.69 12.67
CA THR A 289 12.39 -28.14 13.08
C THR A 289 11.33 -28.44 12.01
N PRO A 290 10.63 -29.58 12.09
CA PRO A 290 9.70 -30.02 11.04
C PRO A 290 8.58 -29.02 10.73
N SER A 291 8.13 -28.23 11.72
CA SER A 291 7.06 -27.23 11.55
C SER A 291 7.44 -26.05 10.64
N ILE A 292 8.73 -25.87 10.35
CA ILE A 292 9.22 -24.86 9.40
C ILE A 292 9.95 -25.51 8.21
N ASN A 293 9.98 -26.84 8.08
CA ASN A 293 10.72 -27.52 7.03
C ASN A 293 9.95 -27.65 5.71
N ASP A 294 8.93 -26.80 5.49
CA ASP A 294 8.10 -26.77 4.29
C ASP A 294 8.82 -26.08 3.12
N GLY A 295 9.94 -26.67 2.71
CA GLY A 295 10.82 -26.16 1.65
C GLY A 295 11.71 -24.97 2.06
N GLN A 296 11.72 -24.55 3.33
CA GLN A 296 12.55 -23.43 3.81
C GLN A 296 14.07 -23.67 3.66
N LEU A 297 14.49 -24.90 3.40
CA LEU A 297 15.87 -25.18 3.01
C LEU A 297 16.26 -24.39 1.74
N ASP A 298 15.35 -24.27 0.76
CA ASP A 298 15.59 -23.54 -0.48
C ASP A 298 15.88 -22.05 -0.19
N ARG A 299 15.14 -21.47 0.75
CA ARG A 299 15.35 -20.10 1.27
C ARG A 299 16.71 -19.96 1.95
N GLY A 300 17.06 -20.87 2.86
CA GLY A 300 18.36 -20.87 3.53
C GLY A 300 19.54 -20.96 2.54
N LEU A 301 19.42 -21.82 1.53
CA LEU A 301 20.42 -21.98 0.48
C LEU A 301 20.52 -20.78 -0.46
N MET A 302 19.40 -20.12 -0.77
CA MET A 302 19.38 -18.87 -1.53
C MET A 302 20.23 -17.81 -0.84
N TRP A 303 19.94 -17.51 0.43
CA TRP A 303 20.70 -16.50 1.15
C TRP A 303 22.17 -16.90 1.36
N GLN A 304 22.46 -18.17 1.59
CA GLN A 304 23.84 -18.64 1.73
C GLN A 304 24.66 -18.44 0.45
N HIS A 305 24.08 -18.74 -0.71
CA HIS A 305 24.79 -18.59 -2.00
C HIS A 305 25.03 -17.11 -2.37
N LEU A 306 24.14 -16.20 -1.96
CA LEU A 306 24.36 -14.76 -2.13
C LEU A 306 25.62 -14.28 -1.40
N VAL A 307 25.95 -14.87 -0.25
CA VAL A 307 27.14 -14.53 0.54
C VAL A 307 28.38 -15.28 0.05
N ASP A 308 28.24 -16.57 -0.25
CA ASP A 308 29.34 -17.43 -0.70
C ASP A 308 28.94 -18.25 -1.94
N PRO A 309 29.30 -17.79 -3.15
CA PRO A 309 29.03 -18.47 -4.42
C PRO A 309 29.66 -19.87 -4.53
N THR A 310 30.57 -20.25 -3.63
CA THR A 310 31.16 -21.60 -3.62
C THR A 310 30.22 -22.64 -2.98
N LYS A 311 29.15 -22.19 -2.32
CA LYS A 311 28.14 -23.07 -1.71
C LYS A 311 27.17 -23.59 -2.77
N THR A 312 27.45 -24.78 -3.29
CA THR A 312 26.68 -25.39 -4.39
C THR A 312 25.69 -26.47 -3.94
N GLN A 313 25.29 -26.48 -2.66
CA GLN A 313 24.26 -27.40 -2.19
C GLN A 313 22.97 -27.16 -2.98
N LYS A 314 22.36 -28.25 -3.46
CA LYS A 314 21.14 -28.19 -4.26
C LYS A 314 19.91 -28.12 -3.35
N ASN A 315 18.95 -27.31 -3.78
CA ASN A 315 17.66 -27.13 -3.16
C ASN A 315 16.68 -28.28 -3.51
N SER A 316 15.44 -28.22 -3.03
CA SER A 316 14.41 -29.24 -3.24
C SER A 316 14.09 -29.53 -4.71
N LYS A 317 14.46 -28.61 -5.62
CA LYS A 317 14.26 -28.70 -7.07
C LYS A 317 15.56 -28.94 -7.85
N GLY A 318 16.66 -29.22 -7.16
CA GLY A 318 17.95 -29.52 -7.80
C GLY A 318 18.74 -28.29 -8.26
N GLN A 319 18.33 -27.08 -7.90
CA GLN A 319 19.00 -25.82 -8.23
C GLN A 319 19.94 -25.36 -7.10
N ILE A 320 20.97 -24.60 -7.44
CA ILE A 320 21.78 -23.87 -6.46
C ILE A 320 21.04 -22.58 -6.09
N GLY A 321 21.10 -22.12 -4.84
CA GLY A 321 20.24 -21.05 -4.34
C GLY A 321 20.32 -19.70 -5.06
N ALA A 322 21.38 -19.42 -5.81
CA ALA A 322 21.50 -18.24 -6.67
C ALA A 322 22.49 -18.46 -7.81
N ASN A 323 22.61 -17.49 -8.71
CA ASN A 323 23.44 -17.58 -9.93
C ASN A 323 24.67 -16.67 -9.90
N ASN A 324 24.86 -15.86 -8.84
CA ASN A 324 25.97 -14.93 -8.70
C ASN A 324 27.33 -15.66 -8.64
N LYS A 325 28.37 -15.06 -9.23
CA LYS A 325 29.75 -15.59 -9.21
C LYS A 325 30.65 -14.90 -8.21
N VAL A 326 30.18 -13.79 -7.66
CA VAL A 326 30.82 -13.02 -6.59
C VAL A 326 29.79 -12.78 -5.48
N PRO A 327 30.22 -12.57 -4.23
CA PRO A 327 29.31 -12.24 -3.13
C PRO A 327 28.47 -10.98 -3.43
N ILE A 328 27.18 -11.01 -3.10
CA ILE A 328 26.26 -9.87 -3.14
C ILE A 328 26.01 -9.43 -1.68
N LEU A 329 26.95 -8.65 -1.14
CA LEU A 329 26.90 -8.23 0.27
C LEU A 329 26.07 -6.96 0.49
N ASP A 330 25.84 -6.18 -0.56
CA ASP A 330 25.26 -4.85 -0.54
C ASP A 330 23.95 -4.72 -1.32
N PHE A 331 23.41 -5.84 -1.82
CA PHE A 331 22.25 -5.90 -2.70
C PHE A 331 22.42 -5.13 -4.03
N THR A 332 23.62 -5.15 -4.62
CA THR A 332 23.81 -4.66 -5.99
C THR A 332 22.92 -5.41 -6.99
N PHE A 333 22.10 -4.67 -7.73
CA PHE A 333 21.23 -5.21 -8.77
C PHE A 333 21.95 -5.32 -10.14
N PRO A 334 21.58 -6.30 -10.98
CA PRO A 334 20.54 -7.30 -10.78
C PRO A 334 20.95 -8.42 -9.82
N ILE A 335 19.98 -8.96 -9.07
CA ILE A 335 20.18 -10.11 -8.17
C ILE A 335 19.47 -11.31 -8.78
N SER A 336 20.23 -12.36 -9.13
CA SER A 336 19.69 -13.57 -9.74
C SER A 336 19.67 -14.71 -8.72
N VAL A 337 18.48 -15.12 -8.30
CA VAL A 337 18.25 -16.13 -7.25
C VAL A 337 17.44 -17.31 -7.77
N ASN A 338 17.59 -18.46 -7.12
CA ASN A 338 16.76 -19.64 -7.36
C ASN A 338 16.12 -20.10 -6.04
N CYS A 339 14.79 -20.12 -5.98
CA CYS A 339 14.06 -20.53 -4.78
C CYS A 339 12.80 -21.30 -5.19
N TYR A 340 12.53 -22.44 -4.52
CA TYR A 340 11.35 -23.29 -4.76
C TYR A 340 11.14 -23.78 -6.20
N GLY A 341 12.18 -23.74 -7.04
CA GLY A 341 12.13 -24.13 -8.46
C GLY A 341 12.14 -22.96 -9.44
N SER A 342 11.85 -21.76 -8.96
CA SER A 342 11.83 -20.55 -9.78
C SER A 342 13.22 -19.94 -9.85
N THR A 343 13.64 -19.53 -11.05
CA THR A 343 14.80 -18.67 -11.27
C THR A 343 14.32 -17.26 -11.51
N LEU A 344 14.83 -16.30 -10.75
CA LEU A 344 14.34 -14.91 -10.74
C LEU A 344 15.48 -13.93 -10.87
N ASN A 345 15.33 -12.96 -11.77
CA ASN A 345 16.29 -11.88 -12.00
C ASN A 345 15.70 -10.55 -11.49
N ILE A 346 15.98 -10.25 -10.23
CA ILE A 346 15.48 -9.06 -9.55
C ILE A 346 16.22 -7.83 -10.08
N GLN A 347 15.46 -6.86 -10.56
CA GLN A 347 15.94 -5.58 -11.07
C GLN A 347 15.66 -4.46 -10.08
N ALA A 348 16.50 -3.43 -10.11
CA ALA A 348 16.24 -2.20 -9.38
C ALA A 348 14.99 -1.50 -9.97
N PRO A 349 14.07 -0.98 -9.13
CA PRO A 349 12.98 -0.16 -9.61
C PRO A 349 13.54 1.14 -10.22
N LYS A 350 12.87 1.66 -11.25
CA LYS A 350 13.18 3.00 -11.76
C LYS A 350 12.88 4.01 -10.66
N LEU A 351 13.90 4.73 -10.21
CA LEU A 351 13.71 5.89 -9.34
C LEU A 351 12.94 6.94 -10.13
N ALA A 352 11.82 7.42 -9.58
CA ALA A 352 11.14 8.56 -10.15
C ALA A 352 12.13 9.73 -10.21
N SER A 353 12.26 10.35 -11.39
CA SER A 353 13.14 11.49 -11.58
C SER A 353 12.67 12.60 -10.66
N THR A 354 13.37 12.83 -9.55
CA THR A 354 13.17 14.02 -8.75
C THR A 354 13.60 15.20 -9.60
N SER A 355 12.62 15.98 -10.07
CA SER A 355 12.88 17.31 -10.61
C SER A 355 13.53 18.10 -9.48
N THR A 356 14.84 18.29 -9.58
CA THR A 356 15.59 19.15 -8.68
C THR A 356 15.14 20.57 -8.99
N VAL A 357 14.20 21.09 -8.20
CA VAL A 357 14.04 22.54 -8.07
C VAL A 357 15.35 23.05 -7.51
N ALA A 358 16.15 23.69 -8.36
CA ALA A 358 17.42 24.27 -7.98
C ALA A 358 17.21 25.28 -6.84
N THR A 359 17.74 24.97 -5.67
CA THR A 359 17.86 25.92 -4.57
C THR A 359 18.82 27.03 -4.99
N PRO A 360 18.45 28.32 -4.90
CA PRO A 360 19.36 29.40 -5.26
C PRO A 360 20.55 29.42 -4.28
N SER A 361 21.75 29.54 -4.86
CA SER A 361 23.03 29.54 -4.15
C SER A 361 23.05 30.55 -3.00
N ALA A 362 23.42 30.07 -1.81
CA ALA A 362 23.71 30.93 -0.67
C ALA A 362 24.96 31.76 -0.95
N THR A 363 24.81 33.08 -0.97
CA THR A 363 25.91 34.05 -1.00
C THR A 363 26.73 33.92 0.28
N THR A 364 27.99 33.53 0.14
CA THR A 364 29.00 33.54 1.18
C THR A 364 29.26 34.97 1.65
N ARG A 365 28.93 35.26 2.91
CA ARG A 365 29.37 36.49 3.58
C ARG A 365 30.50 36.15 4.54
N SER A 366 31.68 36.66 4.20
CA SER A 366 32.94 36.53 4.91
C SER A 366 32.88 37.09 6.34
N VAL A 367 33.37 36.32 7.30
CA VAL A 367 33.71 36.74 8.67
C VAL A 367 35.21 37.06 8.72
N PRO A 368 35.64 38.21 9.28
CA PRO A 368 36.98 38.34 9.82
C PRO A 368 37.00 38.05 11.33
N ALA A 369 38.08 37.42 11.76
CA ALA A 369 38.34 36.99 13.13
C ALA A 369 39.04 38.07 13.99
N SER A 370 39.02 37.80 15.30
CA SER A 370 40.02 38.14 16.36
C SER A 370 39.68 39.22 17.40
N SER A 371 39.47 38.71 18.62
CA SER A 371 40.05 39.06 19.95
C SER A 371 40.09 40.50 20.50
N SER A 372 39.49 40.67 21.69
CA SER A 372 40.13 40.98 23.01
C SER A 372 39.42 42.04 23.88
N THR A 373 39.14 41.60 25.11
CA THR A 373 39.14 42.24 26.46
C THR A 373 38.58 43.66 26.72
N SER A 374 37.52 43.67 27.55
CA SER A 374 37.09 44.58 28.65
C SER A 374 37.44 46.08 28.68
N THR A 375 36.44 46.95 28.91
CA THR A 375 36.26 47.84 30.10
C THR A 375 34.93 48.64 30.00
N ILE A 376 34.28 48.87 31.16
CA ILE A 376 33.02 49.58 31.42
C ILE A 376 33.12 51.10 31.15
N VAL A 377 32.10 51.75 30.56
CA VAL A 377 31.47 53.03 31.01
C VAL A 377 30.12 53.27 30.29
N SER A 378 29.16 53.75 31.08
CA SER A 378 27.79 54.18 30.78
C SER A 378 27.66 55.33 29.76
N SER A 379 26.65 55.31 28.88
CA SER A 379 25.59 56.36 28.83
C SER A 379 24.63 56.27 27.63
N ARG A 380 23.35 56.42 27.98
CA ARG A 380 22.24 57.14 27.33
C ARG A 380 21.67 56.71 25.97
N VAL A 381 20.41 56.28 26.05
CA VAL A 381 19.39 56.14 25.00
C VAL A 381 18.97 57.50 24.44
N THR A 382 18.78 57.60 23.12
CA THR A 382 17.72 58.46 22.54
C THR A 382 17.28 57.88 21.19
N THR A 383 15.97 57.66 21.06
CA THR A 383 15.20 57.33 19.85
C THR A 383 15.14 58.56 18.92
N THR A 384 14.92 58.49 17.59
CA THR A 384 13.65 58.28 16.85
C THR A 384 13.89 58.77 15.37
N PRO A 385 12.92 58.73 14.42
CA PRO A 385 12.69 57.69 13.40
C PRO A 385 12.93 58.15 11.94
N ALA A 386 12.89 57.23 10.97
CA ALA A 386 12.72 57.56 9.55
C ALA A 386 11.74 56.61 8.85
N SER A 387 10.66 57.20 8.31
CA SER A 387 9.63 56.61 7.47
C SER A 387 10.19 56.15 6.12
N SER A 388 9.65 55.08 5.55
CA SER A 388 9.68 54.84 4.10
C SER A 388 8.44 54.11 3.60
N THR A 389 7.93 54.66 2.50
CA THR A 389 6.68 54.39 1.77
C THR A 389 6.78 53.16 0.87
N THR A 390 5.73 52.35 0.87
CA THR A 390 5.56 51.15 0.01
C THR A 390 4.92 51.55 -1.33
N VAL A 391 5.53 51.14 -2.45
CA VAL A 391 4.94 51.22 -3.80
C VAL A 391 4.49 49.83 -4.22
N ILE A 392 3.23 49.73 -4.65
CA ILE A 392 2.56 48.52 -5.14
C ILE A 392 2.78 48.42 -6.65
N ALA A 393 3.26 47.25 -7.13
CA ALA A 393 3.29 46.91 -8.55
C ALA A 393 2.42 45.67 -8.82
N SER A 394 1.53 45.79 -9.81
CA SER A 394 0.55 44.78 -10.23
C SER A 394 1.18 43.52 -10.85
N PRO A 395 0.55 42.33 -10.70
CA PRO A 395 1.03 41.12 -11.36
C PRO A 395 0.50 40.99 -12.80
N THR A 396 1.40 40.72 -13.73
CA THR A 396 1.13 40.28 -15.11
C THR A 396 0.95 38.76 -15.12
N THR A 397 -0.22 38.28 -15.57
CA THR A 397 -0.51 36.86 -15.76
C THR A 397 0.04 36.35 -17.09
N THR A 398 1.10 35.54 -17.05
CA THR A 398 1.50 34.67 -18.16
C THR A 398 1.07 33.25 -17.83
N ALA A 399 0.06 32.75 -18.53
CA ALA A 399 -0.34 31.35 -18.45
C ALA A 399 0.70 30.46 -19.15
N VAL A 400 1.24 29.46 -18.45
CA VAL A 400 2.02 28.37 -19.05
C VAL A 400 1.07 27.19 -19.24
N ILE A 401 0.85 26.79 -20.49
CA ILE A 401 0.19 25.52 -20.85
C ILE A 401 1.29 24.45 -20.98
N THR A 402 1.13 23.32 -20.29
CA THR A 402 1.83 22.07 -20.65
C THR A 402 0.84 20.90 -20.63
N SER A 403 0.22 20.62 -21.78
CA SER A 403 -0.51 19.38 -22.03
C SER A 403 0.44 18.35 -22.66
N ASN A 404 0.82 17.31 -21.91
CA ASN A 404 1.72 16.25 -22.39
C ASN A 404 0.99 15.21 -23.26
N CYS A 405 0.32 15.64 -24.34
CA CYS A 405 -0.38 14.71 -25.24
C CYS A 405 0.60 14.12 -26.24
N PHE A 406 0.48 12.82 -26.48
CA PHE A 406 1.04 12.20 -27.67
C PHE A 406 0.36 12.74 -28.94
N THR A 407 0.86 12.33 -30.10
CA THR A 407 0.23 12.66 -31.38
C THR A 407 -1.21 12.14 -31.40
N ALA A 408 -2.18 12.97 -31.80
CA ALA A 408 -3.57 12.52 -31.86
C ALA A 408 -3.73 11.27 -32.74
N TRP A 409 -4.53 10.31 -32.28
CA TRP A 409 -4.83 9.11 -33.06
C TRP A 409 -5.52 9.51 -34.37
N ASN A 410 -5.06 8.94 -35.48
CA ASN A 410 -5.51 9.31 -36.81
C ASN A 410 -6.18 8.10 -37.48
N PRO A 411 -7.51 8.15 -37.74
CA PRO A 411 -8.24 7.05 -38.37
C PRO A 411 -7.75 6.73 -39.78
N THR A 412 -7.22 7.70 -40.53
CA THR A 412 -6.65 7.47 -41.87
C THR A 412 -5.30 6.77 -41.80
N ALA A 413 -4.48 7.07 -40.79
CA ALA A 413 -3.22 6.38 -40.56
C ALA A 413 -3.44 4.95 -40.03
N ALA A 414 -4.51 4.72 -39.28
CA ALA A 414 -4.89 3.39 -38.80
C ALA A 414 -5.11 2.37 -39.93
N ALA A 415 -5.50 2.81 -41.14
CA ALA A 415 -5.63 1.93 -42.31
C ALA A 415 -4.31 1.24 -42.72
N ASN A 416 -3.16 1.87 -42.44
CA ASN A 416 -1.83 1.30 -42.64
C ASN A 416 -1.28 0.61 -41.38
N GLY A 417 -2.02 0.70 -40.27
CA GLY A 417 -1.71 0.12 -38.97
C GLY A 417 -0.66 0.87 -38.14
N TYR A 418 -0.79 0.76 -36.82
CA TYR A 418 0.15 1.24 -35.82
C TYR A 418 0.97 0.06 -35.31
N GLY A 419 2.29 0.09 -35.45
CA GLY A 419 3.18 -0.94 -34.90
C GLY A 419 3.22 -0.94 -33.36
N GLY A 420 3.64 -2.06 -32.75
CA GLY A 420 3.81 -2.15 -31.30
C GLY A 420 4.73 -1.05 -30.75
N GLY A 421 4.35 -0.44 -29.63
CA GLY A 421 5.00 0.72 -29.03
C GLY A 421 4.52 2.08 -29.55
N SER A 422 3.67 2.13 -30.60
CA SER A 422 3.14 3.40 -31.14
C SER A 422 2.36 4.16 -30.07
N GLN A 423 2.63 5.46 -29.96
CA GLN A 423 2.03 6.35 -28.95
C GLN A 423 1.05 7.32 -29.60
N VAL A 424 -0.20 7.32 -29.13
CA VAL A 424 -1.24 8.23 -29.64
C VAL A 424 -2.12 8.78 -28.51
N SER A 425 -2.73 9.93 -28.73
CA SER A 425 -3.77 10.47 -27.85
C SER A 425 -5.14 10.32 -28.48
N ASN A 426 -6.12 9.77 -27.75
CA ASN A 426 -7.50 9.65 -28.19
C ASN A 426 -8.46 9.83 -27.02
N LYS A 427 -9.57 10.54 -27.25
CA LYS A 427 -10.66 10.76 -26.28
C LYS A 427 -10.19 11.23 -24.89
N GLY A 428 -9.21 12.13 -24.86
CA GLY A 428 -8.69 12.71 -23.62
C GLY A 428 -7.69 11.84 -22.86
N PHE A 429 -7.12 10.81 -23.51
CA PHE A 429 -6.13 9.92 -22.90
C PHE A 429 -4.99 9.60 -23.86
N ASN A 430 -3.82 9.30 -23.30
CA ASN A 430 -2.65 8.78 -23.98
C ASN A 430 -2.69 7.25 -24.01
N TRP A 431 -2.31 6.66 -25.14
CA TRP A 431 -2.36 5.22 -25.41
C TRP A 431 -1.05 4.75 -26.04
N VAL A 432 -0.67 3.50 -25.77
CA VAL A 432 0.47 2.80 -26.39
C VAL A 432 -0.03 1.49 -27.00
N ALA A 433 0.28 1.25 -28.27
CA ALA A 433 -0.06 -0.01 -28.93
C ALA A 433 0.79 -1.14 -28.35
N ASN A 434 0.19 -2.24 -27.93
CA ASN A 434 0.92 -3.39 -27.40
C ASN A 434 1.56 -4.23 -28.52
N TRP A 435 0.96 -4.23 -29.71
CA TRP A 435 1.45 -4.84 -30.95
C TRP A 435 0.79 -4.15 -32.15
N TRP A 436 1.01 -4.66 -33.37
CA TRP A 436 0.44 -4.04 -34.58
C TRP A 436 -1.09 -3.99 -34.54
N THR A 437 -1.70 -2.82 -34.75
CA THR A 437 -3.16 -2.64 -34.71
C THR A 437 -3.66 -1.56 -35.67
N ASN A 438 -4.78 -1.83 -36.33
CA ASN A 438 -5.52 -0.85 -37.13
C ASN A 438 -6.81 -0.39 -36.44
N GLN A 439 -7.01 -0.74 -35.17
CA GLN A 439 -8.20 -0.43 -34.39
C GLN A 439 -8.04 0.88 -33.60
N GLU A 440 -9.17 1.55 -33.32
CA GLU A 440 -9.20 2.74 -32.48
C GLU A 440 -8.75 2.41 -31.04
N PRO A 441 -7.91 3.25 -30.38
CA PRO A 441 -7.49 3.04 -29.00
C PRO A 441 -8.69 2.93 -28.07
N SER A 442 -8.81 1.76 -27.44
CA SER A 442 -9.85 1.45 -26.49
C SER A 442 -9.33 0.42 -25.48
N VAL A 443 -10.06 0.25 -24.37
CA VAL A 443 -9.79 -0.81 -23.39
C VAL A 443 -10.38 -2.16 -23.82
N SER A 444 -10.57 -2.39 -25.12
CA SER A 444 -11.19 -3.60 -25.67
C SER A 444 -10.43 -4.88 -25.28
N THR A 445 -11.17 -5.98 -25.29
CA THR A 445 -10.73 -7.34 -24.90
C THR A 445 -9.62 -7.91 -25.78
N ASP A 446 -9.37 -7.34 -26.95
CA ASP A 446 -8.23 -7.74 -27.78
C ASP A 446 -6.90 -7.31 -27.15
N GLY A 447 -6.87 -6.31 -26.27
CA GLY A 447 -5.66 -5.85 -25.59
C GLY A 447 -4.67 -5.16 -26.50
N SER A 448 -5.07 -4.68 -27.69
CA SER A 448 -4.15 -4.07 -28.65
C SER A 448 -3.60 -2.70 -28.22
N TRP A 449 -4.24 -2.05 -27.24
CA TRP A 449 -3.84 -0.76 -26.69
C TRP A 449 -3.77 -0.76 -25.15
N SER A 450 -2.72 -0.15 -24.61
CA SER A 450 -2.54 0.14 -23.19
C SER A 450 -2.78 1.63 -22.93
N LYS A 451 -3.67 1.93 -21.98
CA LYS A 451 -3.97 3.31 -21.55
C LYS A 451 -2.88 3.81 -20.60
N VAL A 452 -2.23 4.92 -20.93
CA VAL A 452 -1.06 5.45 -20.20
C VAL A 452 -1.44 6.56 -19.22
N GLY A 453 -2.52 7.30 -19.49
CA GLY A 453 -2.98 8.38 -18.61
C GLY A 453 -3.87 9.38 -19.32
N SER A 454 -4.43 10.33 -18.59
CA SER A 454 -5.24 11.42 -19.17
C SER A 454 -4.38 12.41 -19.94
N CYS A 455 -4.92 12.98 -21.01
CA CYS A 455 -4.33 14.13 -21.65
C CYS A 455 -5.36 15.10 -22.24
N GLY A 456 -5.17 16.39 -21.98
CA GLY A 456 -6.00 17.49 -22.49
C GLY A 456 -7.20 17.77 -21.58
N GLY A 457 -7.24 18.97 -20.98
CA GLY A 457 -8.38 19.46 -20.20
C GLY A 457 -8.18 20.92 -19.77
N THR A 458 -9.19 21.77 -20.01
CA THR A 458 -9.24 23.16 -19.54
C THR A 458 -9.98 23.25 -18.20
N VAL A 459 -9.32 23.80 -17.18
CA VAL A 459 -9.93 24.06 -15.86
C VAL A 459 -10.69 25.40 -15.91
N ALA A 460 -12.00 25.40 -15.69
CA ALA A 460 -12.78 26.61 -15.43
C ALA A 460 -12.70 26.96 -13.94
N THR A 461 -12.26 28.18 -13.62
CA THR A 461 -12.17 28.72 -12.26
C THR A 461 -13.47 29.43 -11.89
N SER A 462 -14.14 29.03 -10.80
CA SER A 462 -15.28 29.75 -10.23
C SER A 462 -14.80 30.64 -9.08
N THR A 463 -14.93 31.96 -9.25
CA THR A 463 -14.69 32.97 -8.21
C THR A 463 -16.00 33.37 -7.54
N LEU A 464 -16.10 33.18 -6.23
CA LEU A 464 -17.22 33.66 -5.41
C LEU A 464 -17.12 35.19 -5.22
N GLN A 465 -18.22 35.90 -5.49
CA GLN A 465 -18.42 37.34 -5.24
C GLN A 465 -19.27 37.53 -3.95
N PRO A 466 -18.96 38.48 -3.06
CA PRO A 466 -19.76 38.73 -1.86
C PRO A 466 -21.00 39.59 -2.12
N SER A 467 -22.15 39.18 -1.60
CA SER A 467 -23.42 39.93 -1.64
C SER A 467 -23.74 40.53 -0.27
N THR A 468 -24.04 41.82 -0.25
CA THR A 468 -24.49 42.62 0.89
C THR A 468 -25.87 42.19 1.42
N VAL A 469 -25.97 41.95 2.74
CA VAL A 469 -27.23 41.69 3.45
C VAL A 469 -27.83 43.01 3.95
N LYS A 470 -29.11 43.26 3.63
CA LYS A 470 -29.94 44.28 4.27
C LYS A 470 -30.91 43.59 5.23
N THR A 471 -30.81 43.95 6.50
CA THR A 471 -31.61 43.45 7.61
C THR A 471 -33.00 44.08 7.61
N THR A 472 -34.05 43.28 7.80
CA THR A 472 -35.34 43.76 8.34
C THR A 472 -35.92 42.70 9.25
N ILE A 473 -36.22 43.11 10.48
CA ILE A 473 -36.75 42.31 11.59
C ILE A 473 -38.26 42.50 11.64
N THR A 474 -39.03 41.41 11.81
CA THR A 474 -40.34 41.46 12.47
C THR A 474 -40.68 40.12 13.13
N SER A 475 -41.40 40.22 14.25
CA SER A 475 -41.44 39.28 15.37
C SER A 475 -42.56 38.23 15.34
N ALA A 476 -42.44 37.30 16.29
CA ALA A 476 -43.14 36.03 16.51
C ALA A 476 -44.65 36.08 16.85
N THR A 477 -45.34 34.94 16.68
CA THR A 477 -46.44 34.50 17.56
C THR A 477 -46.54 32.96 17.60
N ILE A 478 -46.89 32.42 18.77
CA ILE A 478 -46.99 30.99 19.15
C ILE A 478 -48.47 30.53 19.10
N ALA A 479 -48.76 29.29 18.67
CA ALA A 479 -49.94 28.53 19.11
C ALA A 479 -49.76 27.00 19.00
N LYS A 480 -50.41 26.27 19.93
CA LYS A 480 -50.45 24.82 20.20
C LYS A 480 -51.91 24.37 19.90
N THR A 481 -52.28 23.24 19.28
CA THR A 481 -52.43 21.87 19.86
C THR A 481 -53.31 21.00 18.89
N SER A 482 -52.98 19.70 18.74
CA SER A 482 -53.77 18.46 18.45
C SER A 482 -54.78 18.25 17.29
N SER A 483 -54.49 17.17 16.53
CA SER A 483 -55.33 16.07 15.96
C SER A 483 -56.59 16.34 15.10
N THR A 484 -56.59 15.91 13.83
CA THR A 484 -57.36 14.76 13.27
C THR A 484 -57.20 14.64 11.75
N THR A 485 -57.46 13.42 11.26
CA THR A 485 -57.22 12.80 9.96
C THR A 485 -58.05 13.36 8.80
N ALA A 486 -57.43 13.59 7.64
CA ALA A 486 -57.80 13.04 6.31
C ALA A 486 -57.34 13.89 5.11
N SER A 487 -56.42 13.31 4.34
CA SER A 487 -56.22 13.37 2.87
C SER A 487 -56.33 14.72 2.13
N LYS A 488 -55.17 15.19 1.62
CA LYS A 488 -54.97 15.56 0.20
C LYS A 488 -53.47 15.68 -0.15
N ASN A 489 -53.05 14.81 -1.07
CA ASN A 489 -51.89 14.82 -1.96
C ASN A 489 -50.81 15.93 -1.80
N SER A 490 -49.59 15.51 -1.42
CA SER A 490 -48.38 15.92 -2.16
C SER A 490 -47.31 14.82 -2.05
N THR A 491 -47.06 14.17 -3.18
CA THR A 491 -45.95 13.24 -3.43
C THR A 491 -44.60 13.96 -3.36
N THR A 492 -43.72 13.51 -2.48
CA THR A 492 -42.26 13.50 -2.73
C THR A 492 -41.78 12.07 -2.62
N SER A 493 -41.89 11.38 -3.76
CA SER A 493 -41.32 10.06 -4.03
C SER A 493 -39.80 10.13 -3.94
N GLY A 494 -39.19 9.10 -3.36
CA GLY A 494 -37.79 8.78 -3.62
C GLY A 494 -37.58 8.57 -5.12
N ASN A 495 -36.42 8.96 -5.62
CA ASN A 495 -36.06 8.81 -7.03
C ASN A 495 -35.71 7.34 -7.34
N GLY A 496 -36.72 6.49 -7.44
CA GLY A 496 -36.58 5.13 -7.98
C GLY A 496 -36.61 5.16 -9.51
N VAL A 497 -35.77 4.35 -10.15
CA VAL A 497 -35.73 4.18 -11.62
C VAL A 497 -36.54 2.93 -12.02
N SER A 498 -37.33 3.02 -13.09
CA SER A 498 -38.15 1.92 -13.63
C SER A 498 -37.52 1.26 -14.87
N ASN A 499 -37.91 0.01 -15.12
CA ASN A 499 -37.45 -0.80 -16.25
C ASN A 499 -37.73 -0.10 -17.60
N GLY A 500 -36.68 0.17 -18.40
CA GLY A 500 -36.79 0.89 -19.69
C GLY A 500 -36.55 2.40 -19.66
N ALA A 501 -36.18 3.02 -18.53
CA ALA A 501 -35.88 4.47 -18.47
C ALA A 501 -34.51 4.86 -19.09
N SER A 502 -34.42 6.06 -19.69
CA SER A 502 -33.20 6.61 -20.30
C SER A 502 -32.33 7.38 -19.31
N CYS A 503 -31.01 7.17 -19.33
CA CYS A 503 -30.07 7.84 -18.43
C CYS A 503 -29.77 9.30 -18.79
N GLY A 504 -30.08 10.23 -17.88
CA GLY A 504 -29.58 11.62 -17.91
C GLY A 504 -28.84 12.08 -16.64
N THR A 505 -29.04 11.40 -15.49
CA THR A 505 -28.72 12.01 -14.18
C THR A 505 -27.80 11.18 -13.30
N PHE A 506 -27.59 9.89 -13.57
CA PHE A 506 -26.85 9.01 -12.66
C PHE A 506 -25.85 8.18 -13.48
N GLY A 507 -24.55 8.45 -13.31
CA GLY A 507 -23.47 7.65 -13.89
C GLY A 507 -23.53 6.19 -13.44
N MET A 508 -22.67 5.32 -14.00
CA MET A 508 -22.65 3.83 -13.99
C MET A 508 -22.77 3.06 -12.63
N TRP A 509 -23.25 3.66 -11.54
CA TRP A 509 -23.16 3.17 -10.17
C TRP A 509 -24.40 2.43 -9.64
N ALA A 510 -25.41 2.14 -10.46
CA ALA A 510 -26.67 1.51 -10.00
C ALA A 510 -26.87 0.03 -10.42
N CYS A 511 -25.82 -0.68 -10.84
CA CYS A 511 -25.91 -2.10 -11.21
C CYS A 511 -25.82 -3.01 -9.96
N ASN A 512 -26.90 -3.76 -9.68
CA ASN A 512 -26.96 -4.90 -8.76
C ASN A 512 -27.23 -6.16 -9.61
N ASN A 513 -26.98 -7.38 -9.10
CA ASN A 513 -27.25 -8.67 -9.73
C ASN A 513 -28.70 -8.86 -10.26
N ASP A 514 -29.65 -8.01 -9.85
CA ASP A 514 -31.04 -8.04 -10.31
C ASP A 514 -31.35 -7.05 -11.47
N CYS A 515 -30.44 -6.12 -11.80
CA CYS A 515 -30.62 -5.13 -12.87
C CYS A 515 -29.32 -4.90 -13.68
N ILE A 516 -29.41 -5.06 -15.00
CA ILE A 516 -28.30 -4.99 -15.94
C ILE A 516 -28.47 -3.74 -16.83
N CYS A 517 -27.37 -3.05 -17.15
CA CYS A 517 -27.36 -1.92 -18.08
C CYS A 517 -26.92 -2.37 -19.48
N ASN A 518 -27.73 -2.09 -20.50
CA ASN A 518 -27.42 -2.40 -21.90
C ASN A 518 -27.48 -1.14 -22.77
N TYR A 519 -26.62 -1.07 -23.80
CA TYR A 519 -26.74 -0.06 -24.85
C TYR A 519 -27.75 -0.52 -25.90
N THR A 520 -28.77 0.29 -26.15
CA THR A 520 -29.74 0.04 -27.23
C THR A 520 -29.56 1.07 -28.32
N ALA A 521 -29.40 0.61 -29.56
CA ALA A 521 -29.26 1.48 -30.72
C ALA A 521 -30.59 2.18 -31.05
N THR A 522 -30.55 3.50 -31.22
CA THR A 522 -31.68 4.30 -31.70
C THR A 522 -31.24 5.20 -32.86
N ALA A 523 -32.19 5.81 -33.56
CA ALA A 523 -31.92 6.72 -34.68
C ALA A 523 -31.06 7.94 -34.31
N ALA A 524 -30.93 8.27 -33.02
CA ALA A 524 -30.11 9.37 -32.50
C ALA A 524 -28.77 8.91 -31.88
N GLY A 525 -28.45 7.62 -31.93
CA GLY A 525 -27.27 7.01 -31.31
C GLY A 525 -27.61 5.93 -30.27
N ASN A 526 -26.59 5.39 -29.62
CA ASN A 526 -26.77 4.37 -28.58
C ASN A 526 -27.22 5.04 -27.29
N ILE A 527 -28.40 4.67 -26.79
CA ILE A 527 -28.88 5.11 -25.47
C ILE A 527 -28.67 3.99 -24.45
N LEU A 528 -28.33 4.36 -23.21
CA LEU A 528 -28.18 3.41 -22.11
C LEU A 528 -29.56 3.13 -21.51
N VAL A 529 -29.94 1.85 -21.45
CA VAL A 529 -31.24 1.38 -20.97
C VAL A 529 -31.04 0.36 -19.85
N TRP A 530 -31.84 0.45 -18.80
CA TRP A 530 -31.85 -0.49 -17.68
C TRP A 530 -32.82 -1.64 -17.93
N GLN A 531 -32.39 -2.87 -17.65
CA GLN A 531 -33.19 -4.10 -17.69
C GLN A 531 -33.07 -4.87 -16.38
N CYS A 532 -34.18 -5.02 -15.64
CA CYS A 532 -34.22 -5.83 -14.42
C CYS A 532 -34.81 -7.21 -14.68
N SER A 533 -34.30 -8.24 -14.00
CA SER A 533 -34.71 -9.64 -14.17
C SER A 533 -36.11 -9.93 -13.63
N LYS A 534 -36.67 -9.05 -12.79
CA LYS A 534 -38.04 -9.11 -12.27
C LYS A 534 -38.80 -7.79 -12.51
N PRO A 535 -40.10 -7.83 -12.85
CA PRO A 535 -40.87 -6.64 -13.20
C PRO A 535 -41.11 -5.65 -12.05
N ASP A 536 -41.01 -6.08 -10.78
CA ASP A 536 -41.32 -5.26 -9.60
C ASP A 536 -40.08 -4.74 -8.84
N THR A 537 -38.90 -4.89 -9.41
CA THR A 537 -37.63 -4.44 -8.80
C THR A 537 -37.37 -2.97 -9.11
N SER A 538 -37.01 -2.18 -8.09
CA SER A 538 -36.55 -0.80 -8.25
C SER A 538 -35.14 -0.62 -7.70
N CYS A 539 -34.30 0.12 -8.42
CA CYS A 539 -32.97 0.50 -7.94
C CYS A 539 -33.13 1.71 -7.01
N VAL A 540 -32.58 1.60 -5.79
CA VAL A 540 -32.56 2.70 -4.81
C VAL A 540 -31.13 3.24 -4.77
N ALA A 541 -31.00 4.56 -4.87
CA ALA A 541 -29.72 5.27 -4.80
C ALA A 541 -29.09 5.21 -3.40
#